data_AF-A0A563W2W5-F1
#
_entry.id   AF-A0A563W2W5-F1
#
_cell.length_a   1.000
_cell.length_b   1.000
_cell.length_c   1.000
_cell.angle_alpha   90.00
_cell.angle_beta   90.00
_cell.angle_gamma   90.00
#
_symmetry.space_group_name_H-M   'P 1'
#
loop_
_entity.id
_entity.type
_entity.pdbx_description
1 polymer ?
#
loop_
_entity_poly.entity_id
_entity_poly.type
_entity_poly.pdbx_seq_one_letter_code
_entity_poly.pdbx_strand_id
1 'polypeptide(L)'
;MSLAVLERTDSKKTLYLSTDGAGQIPTEYLKEVGEIVIAFDRDRSGKEMVERIKEQLPKAVVKTPKAKDWNQDLVNSLDWFGKNRSNEIDRQQQRGIERGGGLSR
;
A
#
# COMPACT_ATOMS: atom_id res chain seq x y z
N MET A 1 -4.04 -0.46 12.68
CA MET A 1 -2.66 -0.15 12.23
C MET A 1 -2.66 -0.18 10.70
N SER A 2 -2.12 0.86 10.03
CA SER A 2 -2.10 0.97 8.56
C SER A 2 -0.73 0.55 8.00
N LEU A 3 -0.72 -0.10 6.83
CA LEU A 3 0.47 -0.67 6.18
C LEU A 3 1.49 0.37 5.73
N ALA A 4 1.11 1.65 5.66
CA ALA A 4 2.05 2.70 5.32
C ALA A 4 3.20 2.80 6.35
N VAL A 5 3.05 2.19 7.53
CA VAL A 5 4.08 2.01 8.57
C VAL A 5 5.14 0.97 8.18
N LEU A 6 4.82 -0.04 7.36
CA LEU A 6 5.67 -1.21 7.10
C LEU A 6 6.63 -1.05 5.92
N GLU A 7 6.45 -0.05 5.04
CA GLU A 7 7.25 0.12 3.82
C GLU A 7 8.49 1.06 3.96
N ARG A 8 8.86 1.54 5.15
CA ARG A 8 9.92 2.57 5.25
C ARG A 8 11.31 2.02 5.58
N THR A 9 12.23 2.22 4.65
CA THR A 9 13.70 2.19 4.82
C THR A 9 14.30 3.58 5.15
N ASP A 10 13.46 4.61 5.27
CA ASP A 10 13.91 6.00 5.44
C ASP A 10 13.44 6.61 6.77
N SER A 11 14.36 7.22 7.52
CA SER A 11 14.24 7.63 8.93
C SER A 11 13.23 8.78 9.19
N LYS A 12 12.42 9.18 8.22
CA LYS A 12 11.48 10.30 8.37
C LYS A 12 10.30 9.91 9.25
N LYS A 13 10.18 10.58 10.40
CA LYS A 13 8.99 10.51 11.27
C LYS A 13 7.74 10.83 10.45
N THR A 14 6.77 9.92 10.48
CA THR A 14 5.54 10.02 9.68
C THR A 14 4.35 9.86 10.61
N LEU A 15 3.43 10.81 10.53
CA LEU A 15 2.16 10.75 11.24
C LEU A 15 1.11 10.13 10.31
N TYR A 16 0.43 9.09 10.80
CA TYR A 16 -0.71 8.49 10.09
C TYR A 16 -2.00 8.91 10.80
N LEU A 17 -2.92 9.49 10.05
CA LEU A 17 -4.23 9.90 10.52
C LEU A 17 -5.29 9.11 9.76
N SER A 18 -6.12 8.38 10.49
CA SER A 18 -7.35 7.80 9.94
C SER A 18 -8.48 8.77 10.20
N THR A 19 -9.23 9.13 9.16
CA THR A 19 -10.46 9.91 9.32
C THR A 19 -11.60 8.95 9.59
N ASP A 20 -12.53 9.34 10.45
CA ASP A 20 -13.76 8.58 10.66
C ASP A 20 -14.74 8.89 9.51
N GLY A 21 -14.47 8.30 8.35
CA GLY A 21 -15.23 8.53 7.11
C GLY A 21 -15.10 9.96 6.56
N ALA A 22 -16.23 10.55 6.18
CA ALA A 22 -16.33 11.89 5.57
C ALA A 22 -16.32 13.05 6.60
N GLY A 23 -15.77 12.80 7.78
CA GLY A 23 -15.64 13.79 8.86
C GLY A 23 -14.76 14.98 8.51
N GLN A 24 -14.71 15.96 9.41
CA GLN A 24 -13.85 17.13 9.26
C GLN A 24 -12.37 16.76 9.44
N ILE A 25 -11.53 17.30 8.56
CA ILE A 25 -10.07 17.15 8.61
C ILE A 25 -9.51 18.52 9.00
N PRO A 26 -8.54 18.60 9.93
CA PRO A 26 -7.95 19.86 10.38
C PRO A 26 -7.01 20.42 9.31
N THR A 27 -7.55 20.87 8.18
CA THR A 27 -6.77 21.31 7.02
C THR A 27 -5.94 22.56 7.30
N GLU A 28 -6.39 23.48 8.16
CA GLU A 28 -5.59 24.62 8.63
C GLU A 28 -4.28 24.18 9.28
N TYR A 29 -4.32 23.18 10.17
CA TYR A 29 -3.10 22.64 10.79
C TYR A 29 -2.24 21.91 9.76
N LEU A 30 -2.87 21.16 8.86
CA LEU A 30 -2.14 20.41 7.84
C LEU A 30 -1.44 21.32 6.82
N LYS A 31 -1.93 22.55 6.56
CA LYS A 31 -1.25 23.52 5.67
C LYS A 31 0.16 23.86 6.14
N GLU A 32 0.41 23.82 7.44
CA GLU A 32 1.73 24.09 8.04
C GLU A 32 2.66 22.88 7.96
N VAL A 33 2.11 21.69 7.70
CA VAL A 33 2.87 20.44 7.58
C VAL A 33 3.42 20.32 6.15
N GLY A 34 4.70 19.95 6.04
CA GLY A 34 5.41 19.94 4.76
C GLY A 34 4.82 18.98 3.71
N GLU A 35 4.99 17.67 3.92
CA GLU A 35 4.57 16.65 2.96
C GLU A 35 3.30 15.95 3.43
N ILE A 36 2.23 16.07 2.64
CA ILE A 36 0.92 15.51 2.95
C ILE A 36 0.56 14.50 1.87
N VAL A 37 0.23 13.28 2.29
CA VAL A 37 -0.27 12.23 1.42
C VAL A 37 -1.70 11.92 1.84
N ILE A 38 -2.62 11.94 0.87
CA ILE A 38 -4.01 11.53 1.07
C ILE A 38 -4.29 10.22 0.34
N ALA A 39 -4.88 9.27 1.05
CA ALA A 39 -5.10 7.91 0.60
C ALA A 39 -6.50 7.47 1.00
N PHE A 40 -7.50 7.86 0.21
CA PHE A 40 -8.89 7.42 0.36
C PHE A 40 -9.19 6.22 -0.54
N ASP A 41 -10.28 5.51 -0.25
CA ASP A 41 -10.75 4.39 -1.07
C ASP A 41 -11.22 4.86 -2.46
N ARG A 42 -11.27 3.92 -3.40
CA ARG A 42 -11.61 4.19 -4.80
C ARG A 42 -13.12 4.22 -5.06
N ASP A 43 -13.91 4.60 -4.07
CA ASP A 43 -15.35 4.73 -4.19
C ASP A 43 -15.78 6.19 -4.38
N ARG A 44 -17.09 6.43 -4.41
CA ARG A 44 -17.64 7.78 -4.61
C ARG A 44 -17.28 8.71 -3.45
N SER A 45 -17.41 8.24 -2.21
CA SER A 45 -17.17 9.06 -1.03
C SER A 45 -15.70 9.43 -0.89
N GLY A 46 -14.79 8.49 -1.14
CA GLY A 46 -13.35 8.73 -1.15
C GLY A 46 -12.92 9.74 -2.20
N LYS A 47 -13.51 9.70 -3.40
CA LYS A 47 -13.27 10.70 -4.45
C LYS A 47 -13.77 12.09 -4.06
N GLU A 48 -14.99 12.19 -3.54
CA GLU A 48 -15.56 13.45 -3.07
C GLU A 48 -14.68 14.08 -1.96
N MET A 49 -14.13 13.27 -1.06
CA MET A 49 -13.19 13.74 -0.03
C MET A 49 -11.86 14.21 -0.60
N VAL A 50 -11.29 13.48 -1.58
CA VAL A 50 -10.04 13.88 -2.24
C VAL A 50 -10.18 15.26 -2.90
N GLU A 51 -11.28 15.50 -3.63
CA GLU A 51 -11.53 16.78 -4.27
C GLU A 51 -11.65 17.92 -3.24
N ARG A 52 -12.46 17.72 -2.19
CA ARG A 52 -12.61 18.70 -1.10
C ARG A 52 -11.29 19.04 -0.42
N ILE A 53 -10.43 18.03 -0.19
CA ILE A 53 -9.14 18.25 0.45
C ILE A 53 -8.18 18.95 -0.50
N LYS A 54 -8.19 18.62 -1.79
CA LYS A 54 -7.33 19.27 -2.80
C LYS A 54 -7.63 20.76 -2.96
N GLU A 55 -8.89 21.17 -2.83
CA GLU A 55 -9.25 22.59 -2.82
C GLU A 55 -8.55 23.35 -1.68
N GLN A 56 -8.38 22.71 -0.52
CA GLN A 56 -7.81 23.33 0.68
C GLN A 56 -6.30 23.10 0.82
N LEU A 57 -5.80 21.97 0.28
CA LEU A 57 -4.41 21.49 0.35
C LEU A 57 -3.94 21.11 -1.07
N PRO A 58 -3.73 22.08 -1.97
CA PRO A 58 -3.44 21.80 -3.37
C PRO A 58 -2.09 21.09 -3.60
N LYS A 59 -1.19 21.12 -2.60
CA LYS A 59 0.12 20.45 -2.63
C LYS A 59 0.06 18.99 -2.15
N ALA A 60 -1.09 18.52 -1.65
CA ALA A 60 -1.22 17.16 -1.16
C ALA A 60 -1.08 16.14 -2.30
N VAL A 61 -0.31 15.08 -2.05
CA VAL A 61 -0.13 13.97 -3.00
C VAL A 61 -1.27 12.97 -2.79
N VAL A 62 -1.98 12.65 -3.87
CA VAL A 62 -3.05 11.65 -3.84
C VAL A 62 -2.48 10.29 -4.18
N LYS A 63 -2.82 9.29 -3.35
CA LYS A 63 -2.62 7.88 -3.64
C LYS A 63 -3.98 7.21 -3.76
N THR A 64 -4.08 6.24 -4.66
CA THR A 64 -5.31 5.49 -4.93
C THR A 64 -4.99 4.00 -4.90
N PRO A 65 -5.82 3.17 -4.24
CA PRO A 65 -5.59 1.73 -4.23
C PRO A 65 -5.81 1.15 -5.64
N LYS A 66 -5.09 0.08 -5.97
CA LYS A 66 -5.32 -0.63 -7.25
C LYS A 66 -6.60 -1.46 -7.18
N ALA A 67 -6.90 -2.01 -6.01
CA ALA A 67 -8.14 -2.68 -5.69
C ALA A 67 -9.30 -1.68 -5.39
N LYS A 68 -10.43 -2.22 -4.93
CA LYS A 68 -11.62 -1.43 -4.56
C LYS A 68 -11.34 -0.48 -3.38
N ASP A 69 -10.62 -0.97 -2.38
CA ASP A 69 -10.24 -0.28 -1.16
C ASP A 69 -8.81 -0.67 -0.75
N TRP A 70 -8.22 0.09 0.18
CA TRP A 70 -6.84 -0.13 0.62
C TRP A 70 -6.62 -1.48 1.32
N ASN A 71 -7.65 -2.01 1.99
CA ASN A 71 -7.54 -3.29 2.69
C ASN A 71 -7.49 -4.46 1.70
N GLN A 72 -8.32 -4.43 0.66
CA GLN A 72 -8.28 -5.42 -0.40
C GLN A 72 -6.98 -5.33 -1.20
N ASP A 73 -6.48 -4.11 -1.45
CA ASP A 73 -5.20 -3.93 -2.13
C ASP A 73 -4.04 -4.53 -1.33
N LEU A 74 -4.11 -4.41 0.00
CA LEU A 74 -3.18 -5.06 0.92
C LEU A 74 -3.26 -6.60 0.83
N VAL A 75 -4.46 -7.18 0.95
CA VAL A 75 -4.61 -8.64 0.88
C VAL A 75 -4.05 -9.16 -0.45
N ASN A 76 -4.39 -8.49 -1.56
CA ASN A 76 -3.88 -8.86 -2.89
C ASN A 76 -2.34 -8.78 -2.96
N SER A 77 -1.75 -7.76 -2.34
CA SER A 77 -0.29 -7.59 -2.28
C SER A 77 0.36 -8.75 -1.49
N LEU A 78 -0.16 -9.07 -0.30
CA LEU A 78 0.34 -10.16 0.54
C LEU A 78 0.18 -11.53 -0.13
N ASP A 79 -0.96 -11.79 -0.77
CA ASP A 79 -1.20 -13.02 -1.52
C ASP A 79 -0.23 -13.16 -2.70
N TRP A 80 0.05 -12.06 -3.39
CA TRP A 80 1.05 -12.03 -4.46
C TRP A 80 2.45 -12.35 -3.93
N PHE A 81 2.86 -11.78 -2.79
CA PHE A 81 4.12 -12.11 -2.15
C PHE A 81 4.20 -13.58 -1.71
N GLY A 82 3.11 -14.14 -1.18
CA GLY A 82 3.01 -15.55 -0.80
C GLY A 82 3.15 -16.49 -1.99
N LYS A 83 2.41 -16.23 -3.08
CA LYS A 83 2.49 -17.01 -4.32
C LYS A 83 3.86 -16.98 -4.96
N ASN A 84 4.51 -15.82 -5.01
CA ASN A 84 5.85 -15.71 -5.58
C ASN A 84 6.89 -16.49 -4.77
N ARG A 85 6.77 -16.49 -3.44
CA ARG A 85 7.67 -17.27 -2.57
C ARG A 85 7.50 -18.78 -2.80
N SER A 86 6.27 -19.28 -2.90
CA SER A 86 6.04 -20.70 -3.23
C SER A 86 6.55 -21.07 -4.62
N ASN A 87 6.27 -20.24 -5.63
CA ASN A 87 6.76 -20.47 -7.00
C ASN A 87 8.29 -20.51 -7.09
N GLU A 88 8.99 -19.74 -6.25
CA GLU A 88 10.46 -19.73 -6.19
C GLU A 88 11.00 -21.00 -5.51
N ILE A 89 10.38 -21.44 -4.42
CA ILE A 89 10.73 -22.70 -3.74
C ILE A 89 10.54 -23.90 -4.68
N ASP A 90 9.41 -23.96 -5.39
CA ASP A 90 9.11 -25.04 -6.34
C ASP A 90 10.11 -25.07 -7.51
N ARG A 91 10.49 -23.89 -8.04
CA ARG A 91 11.52 -23.79 -9.10
C ARG A 91 12.90 -24.23 -8.63
N GLN A 92 13.26 -23.98 -7.37
CA GLN A 92 14.52 -24.45 -6.81
C GLN A 92 14.53 -25.97 -6.60
N GLN A 93 13.40 -26.58 -6.18
CA GLN A 93 13.28 -28.03 -6.09
C GLN A 93 13.38 -28.72 -7.45
N GLN A 94 12.70 -28.20 -8.48
CA GLN A 94 12.76 -28.77 -9.83
C GLN A 94 14.19 -28.74 -10.43
N ARG A 95 14.94 -27.65 -10.22
CA ARG A 95 16.36 -27.56 -10.64
C ARG A 95 17.30 -28.48 -9.86
N GLY A 96 16.96 -28.81 -8.61
CA GLY A 96 17.72 -29.76 -7.80
C GLY A 96 17.54 -31.21 -8.25
N ILE A 97 16.32 -31.58 -8.66
CA ILE A 97 15.99 -32.91 -9.16
C ILE A 97 16.68 -33.20 -10.51
N GLU A 98 16.74 -32.22 -11.41
CA GLU A 98 17.41 -32.37 -12.72
C GLU A 98 18.93 -32.58 -12.61
N ARG A 99 19.57 -32.12 -11.53
CA ARG A 99 21.02 -32.34 -11.28
C ARG A 99 21.34 -33.63 -10.53
N GLY A 100 20.35 -34.27 -9.91
CA GLY A 100 20.52 -35.50 -9.11
C GLY A 100 20.16 -36.80 -9.83
N GLY A 101 19.43 -36.75 -10.95
CA GLY A 101 18.93 -37.94 -11.66
C GLY A 101 19.92 -38.66 -12.58
N GLY A 102 21.18 -38.23 -12.62
CA GLY A 102 22.15 -38.66 -13.62
C GLY A 102 23.16 -39.71 -13.19
N LEU A 103 22.89 -40.61 -12.24
CA LEU A 103 23.78 -41.75 -11.94
C LEU A 103 22.98 -42.95 -11.41
N SER A 104 22.40 -43.73 -12.33
CA SER A 104 22.08 -45.13 -12.09
C SER A 104 22.81 -45.96 -13.14
N ARG A 105 23.88 -46.63 -12.71
CA ARG A 105 24.45 -47.80 -13.38
C ARG A 105 23.87 -49.06 -12.75
#